data_AF-A0AAN8KCW2-F1
#
_entry.id   AF-A0AAN8KCW2-F1
#
_cell.length_a   1.000
_cell.length_b   1.000
_cell.length_c   1.000
_cell.angle_alpha   90.00
_cell.angle_beta   90.00
_cell.angle_gamma   90.00
#
_symmetry.space_group_name_H-M   'P 1'
#
loop_
_entity.id
_entity.type
_entity.pdbx_description
1 polymer ?
#
loop_
_entity_poly.entity_id
_entity_poly.type
_entity_poly.pdbx_seq_one_letter_code
_entity_poly.pdbx_strand_id
1 'polypeptide(L)'
;MTTKINPPGLKGKEYELYKQELLAWKEVTDLDKKKMGVAIALTLPEEDANNIREKVFNQMKIEDLKKDDGLEKLIKFLDKHLAKDDLTDS
;
A
#
# COMPACT_ATOMS: atom_id res chain seq x y z
N MET A 1 -11.37 -1.92 -23.31
CA MET A 1 -11.73 -2.89 -22.24
C MET A 1 -11.02 -2.42 -21.00
N THR A 2 -11.73 -2.04 -19.94
CA THR A 2 -11.09 -1.55 -18.71
C THR A 2 -10.52 -2.75 -17.95
N THR A 3 -9.23 -3.01 -18.11
CA THR A 3 -8.51 -4.01 -17.31
C THR A 3 -8.51 -3.56 -15.86
N LYS A 4 -9.45 -4.08 -15.08
CA LYS A 4 -9.42 -3.98 -13.61
C LYS A 4 -8.27 -4.87 -13.13
N ILE A 5 -7.06 -4.32 -13.12
CA ILE A 5 -5.92 -4.95 -12.48
C ILE A 5 -6.14 -4.79 -10.98
N ASN A 6 -6.31 -5.90 -10.26
CA ASN A 6 -6.41 -5.83 -8.82
C ASN A 6 -5.09 -5.33 -8.23
N PRO A 7 -5.15 -4.49 -7.19
CA PRO A 7 -3.94 -4.03 -6.55
C PRO A 7 -3.17 -5.18 -5.91
N PRO A 8 -1.83 -5.16 -6.00
CA PRO A 8 -1.02 -6.14 -5.30
C PRO A 8 -1.24 -5.96 -3.79
N GLY A 9 -1.36 -7.06 -3.04
CA GLY A 9 -1.40 -7.07 -1.58
C GLY A 9 -0.08 -7.59 -1.00
N LEU A 10 0.33 -7.11 0.17
CA LEU A 10 1.64 -7.39 0.80
C LEU A 10 1.82 -8.83 1.32
N LYS A 11 0.73 -9.61 1.42
CA LYS A 11 0.72 -10.91 2.11
C LYS A 11 1.78 -11.89 1.56
N GLY A 12 2.71 -12.30 2.42
CA GLY A 12 3.68 -13.37 2.16
C GLY A 12 4.83 -13.04 1.20
N LYS A 13 5.13 -11.74 1.00
CA LYS A 13 6.26 -11.29 0.18
C LYS A 13 7.00 -10.14 0.84
N GLU A 14 8.24 -9.92 0.40
CA GLU A 14 9.08 -8.84 0.87
C GLU A 14 8.50 -7.46 0.52
N TYR A 15 8.73 -6.50 1.41
CA TYR A 15 8.23 -5.13 1.25
C TYR A 15 8.84 -4.45 0.02
N GLU A 16 10.11 -4.70 -0.29
CA GLU A 16 10.77 -4.13 -1.48
C GLU A 16 10.07 -4.56 -2.77
N LEU A 17 9.79 -5.86 -2.91
CA LEU A 17 9.10 -6.42 -4.06
C LEU A 17 7.67 -5.88 -4.16
N TYR A 18 6.99 -5.79 -3.01
CA TYR A 18 5.66 -5.18 -2.92
C TYR A 18 5.64 -3.72 -3.40
N LYS A 19 6.63 -2.91 -2.98
CA LYS A 19 6.77 -1.53 -3.42
C LYS A 19 6.99 -1.42 -4.92
N GLN A 20 7.81 -2.30 -5.50
CA GLN A 20 7.99 -2.36 -6.96
C GLN A 20 6.69 -2.75 -7.68
N GLU A 21 5.94 -3.72 -7.18
CA GLU A 21 4.65 -4.10 -7.75
C GLU A 21 3.64 -2.96 -7.67
N LEU A 22 3.61 -2.18 -6.57
CA LEU A 22 2.76 -0.99 -6.46
C LEU A 22 3.10 0.07 -7.50
N LEU A 23 4.40 0.30 -7.74
CA LEU A 23 4.87 1.23 -8.76
C LEU A 23 4.52 0.75 -10.17
N ALA A 24 4.66 -0.55 -10.46
CA ALA A 24 4.25 -1.11 -11.74
C ALA A 24 2.72 -1.06 -11.89
N TRP A 25 1.97 -1.39 -10.83
CA TRP A 25 0.52 -1.36 -10.82
C TRP A 25 -0.03 0.03 -11.11
N LYS A 26 0.58 1.08 -10.55
CA LYS A 26 0.16 2.47 -10.82
C LYS A 26 0.28 2.85 -12.31
N GLU A 27 1.21 2.25 -13.05
CA GLU A 27 1.47 2.52 -14.46
C GLU A 27 0.49 1.77 -15.37
N VAL A 28 0.05 0.57 -14.96
CA VAL A 28 -0.84 -0.30 -15.75
C VAL A 28 -2.31 -0.18 -15.36
N THR A 29 -2.60 0.44 -14.21
CA THR A 29 -3.96 0.59 -13.72
C THR A 29 -4.60 1.86 -14.26
N ASP A 30 -5.84 1.74 -14.75
CA ASP A 30 -6.68 2.87 -15.19
C ASP A 30 -7.45 3.49 -14.01
N LEU A 31 -7.12 3.08 -12.79
CA LEU A 31 -7.82 3.49 -11.58
C LEU A 31 -7.45 4.93 -11.23
N ASP A 32 -8.42 5.74 -10.87
CA ASP A 32 -8.16 7.13 -10.47
C ASP A 32 -7.17 7.19 -9.29
N LYS A 33 -6.21 8.12 -9.32
CA LYS A 33 -5.17 8.26 -8.27
C LYS A 33 -5.78 8.37 -6.87
N LYS A 34 -6.95 9.02 -6.78
CA LYS A 34 -7.76 9.18 -5.58
C LYS A 34 -8.41 7.89 -5.08
N LYS A 35 -8.40 6.82 -5.85
CA LYS A 35 -8.91 5.51 -5.45
C LYS A 35 -7.78 4.52 -5.24
N MET A 36 -6.61 4.76 -5.84
CA MET A 36 -5.43 3.91 -5.70
C MET A 36 -5.04 3.74 -4.23
N GLY A 37 -4.86 4.84 -3.48
CA GLY A 37 -4.45 4.77 -2.07
C GLY A 37 -5.40 3.94 -1.20
N VAL A 38 -6.71 4.10 -1.38
CA VAL A 38 -7.72 3.31 -0.65
C VAL A 38 -7.70 1.84 -1.10
N ALA A 39 -7.57 1.59 -2.40
CA ALA A 39 -7.54 0.24 -2.94
C ALA A 39 -6.33 -0.55 -2.40
N ILE A 40 -5.14 0.08 -2.36
CA ILE A 40 -3.96 -0.53 -1.74
C ILE A 40 -4.19 -0.77 -0.25
N ALA A 41 -4.70 0.24 0.48
CA ALA A 41 -4.94 0.10 1.91
C ALA A 41 -5.88 -1.07 2.26
N LEU A 42 -6.84 -1.40 1.38
CA LEU A 42 -7.72 -2.56 1.52
C LEU A 42 -7.03 -3.90 1.23
N THR A 43 -6.02 -3.91 0.35
CA THR A 43 -5.22 -5.12 0.08
C THR A 43 -4.17 -5.43 1.14
N LEU A 44 -3.93 -4.47 2.04
CA LEU A 44 -3.04 -4.72 3.17
C LEU A 44 -3.64 -5.80 4.07
N PRO A 45 -2.81 -6.73 4.54
CA PRO A 45 -3.28 -7.78 5.41
C PRO A 45 -3.68 -7.22 6.78
N GLU A 46 -4.80 -7.72 7.31
CA GLU A 46 -5.32 -7.37 8.63
C GLU A 46 -4.58 -8.12 9.74
N GLU A 47 -4.12 -9.35 9.46
CA GLU A 47 -3.53 -10.27 10.42
C GLU A 47 -2.00 -10.37 10.28
N ASP A 48 -1.32 -9.23 10.16
CA ASP A 48 0.15 -9.19 10.22
C ASP A 48 0.61 -8.78 11.62
N ALA A 49 1.79 -9.25 12.05
CA ALA A 49 2.38 -8.98 13.36
C ALA A 49 2.39 -7.47 13.72
N ASN A 50 2.44 -6.61 12.70
CA ASN A 50 2.48 -5.15 12.84
C ASN A 50 1.12 -4.45 12.70
N ASN A 51 0.00 -5.16 12.46
CA ASN A 51 -1.34 -4.60 12.22
C ASN A 51 -1.32 -3.37 11.29
N ILE A 52 -0.57 -3.48 10.19
CA ILE A 52 -0.22 -2.31 9.37
C ILE A 52 -1.44 -1.66 8.74
N ARG A 53 -2.44 -2.47 8.35
CA ARG A 53 -3.71 -1.98 7.81
C ARG A 53 -4.45 -1.12 8.83
N GLU A 54 -4.57 -1.57 10.06
CA GLU A 54 -5.23 -0.79 11.12
C GLU A 54 -4.49 0.51 11.39
N LYS A 55 -3.14 0.48 11.47
CA LYS A 55 -2.33 1.69 11.61
C LYS A 55 -2.52 2.66 10.44
N VAL A 56 -2.59 2.15 9.21
CA VAL A 56 -2.89 2.97 8.03
C VAL A 56 -4.25 3.63 8.18
N PHE A 57 -5.33 2.90 8.47
CA PHE A 57 -6.67 3.50 8.58
C PHE A 57 -6.85 4.40 9.81
N ASN A 58 -6.08 4.16 10.87
CA ASN A 58 -6.12 4.93 12.11
C ASN A 58 -5.27 6.22 12.01
N GLN A 59 -4.09 6.16 11.38
CA GLN A 59 -3.25 7.35 11.17
C GLN A 59 -3.55 8.11 9.88
N MET A 60 -3.84 7.40 8.79
CA MET A 60 -4.27 7.99 7.52
C MET A 60 -5.77 7.88 7.36
N LYS A 61 -6.45 9.03 7.39
CA LYS A 61 -7.86 9.09 7.05
C LYS A 61 -8.06 8.66 5.60
N ILE A 62 -9.20 8.02 5.33
CA ILE A 62 -9.63 7.65 3.97
C ILE A 62 -9.61 8.88 3.04
N GLU A 63 -9.91 10.06 3.57
CA GLU A 63 -9.85 11.33 2.83
C GLU A 63 -8.44 11.67 2.33
N ASP A 64 -7.39 11.36 3.10
CA ASP A 64 -6.00 11.54 2.68
C ASP A 64 -5.56 10.45 1.69
N LEU A 65 -6.05 9.22 1.86
CA LEU A 65 -5.87 8.14 0.88
C LEU A 65 -6.61 8.42 -0.44
N LYS A 66 -7.63 9.27 -0.41
CA LYS A 66 -8.40 9.72 -1.57
C LYS A 66 -7.84 10.95 -2.28
N LYS A 67 -6.60 11.35 -1.97
CA LYS A 67 -5.90 12.43 -2.68
C LYS A 67 -5.09 11.87 -3.83
N ASP A 68 -4.70 12.73 -4.77
CA ASP A 68 -3.79 12.39 -5.86
C ASP A 68 -2.46 11.81 -5.35
N ASP A 69 -1.94 12.32 -4.23
CA ASP A 69 -0.77 11.81 -3.51
C ASP A 69 -1.07 10.69 -2.49
N GLY A 70 -2.30 10.19 -2.44
CA GLY A 70 -2.74 9.22 -1.42
C GLY A 70 -1.91 7.94 -1.44
N LEU A 71 -1.58 7.44 -2.64
CA LEU A 71 -0.71 6.29 -2.85
C LEU A 71 0.72 6.54 -2.36
N GLU A 72 1.31 7.68 -2.69
CA GLU A 72 2.69 8.01 -2.28
C GLU A 72 2.81 8.16 -0.76
N LYS A 73 1.82 8.80 -0.14
CA LYS A 73 1.72 8.89 1.32
C LYS A 73 1.64 7.51 1.94
N LEU A 74 0.78 6.64 1.42
CA LEU A 74 0.64 5.27 1.89
C LEU A 74 1.97 4.51 1.76
N ILE A 75 2.64 4.60 0.61
CA ILE A 75 3.95 3.96 0.39
C ILE A 75 4.97 4.47 1.41
N LYS A 76 5.07 5.78 1.66
CA LYS A 76 5.99 6.33 2.68
C LYS A 76 5.65 5.86 4.10
N PHE A 77 4.37 5.69 4.41
CA PHE A 77 3.94 5.16 5.70
C PHE A 77 4.36 3.70 5.86
N LEU A 78 4.11 2.89 4.83
CA LEU A 78 4.54 1.50 4.76
C LEU A 78 6.06 1.40 4.83
N ASP A 79 6.81 2.26 4.15
CA ASP A 79 8.27 2.31 4.16
C ASP A 79 8.78 2.54 5.59
N LYS A 80 8.20 3.51 6.30
CA LYS A 80 8.58 3.83 7.68
C LYS A 80 8.30 2.69 8.68
N HIS A 81 7.25 1.90 8.44
CA HIS A 81 6.79 0.86 9.36
C HIS A 81 7.32 -0.54 9.02
N LEU A 82 7.34 -0.91 7.74
CA LEU A 82 7.76 -2.21 7.24
C LEU A 82 9.25 -2.24 6.90
N ALA A 83 9.81 -1.18 6.30
CA ALA A 83 11.26 -1.15 6.02
C ALA A 83 12.10 -1.07 7.30
N LYS A 84 11.50 -0.67 8.43
CA LYS A 84 12.15 -0.76 9.75
C LYS A 84 12.18 -2.17 10.33
N ASP A 85 11.21 -3.01 9.99
CA ASP A 85 11.10 -4.40 10.49
C ASP A 85 12.10 -5.30 9.73
N ASP A 86 12.34 -4.99 8.46
CA ASP A 86 13.29 -5.68 7.57
C ASP A 86 14.77 -5.50 8.00
N LEU A 87 15.08 -4.43 8.75
CA LEU A 87 16.43 -4.15 9.27
C LEU A 87 16.76 -4.91 10.57
N THR A 88 15.84 -5.71 11.11
CA THR A 88 16.06 -6.54 12.31
C THR A 88 16.27 -8.01 11.96
N ASP A 89 17.24 -8.29 11.10
CA ASP A 89 17.99 -9.56 11.16
C ASP A 89 19.47 -9.27 10.86
N SER A 90 20.23 -8.98 11.92
CA SER A 90 21.69 -9.06 11.90
C SER A 90 22.23 -9.44 13.28
#